data_AF-A0A382ILE2-F1
#
_entry.id   AF-A0A382ILE2-F1
#
_cell.length_a   1.000
_cell.length_b   1.000
_cell.length_c   1.000
_cell.angle_alpha   90.00
_cell.angle_beta   90.00
_cell.angle_gamma   90.00
#
_symmetry.space_group_name_H-M   'P 1'
#
loop_
_entity.id
_entity.type
_entity.pdbx_description
1 polymer ?
#
loop_
_entity_poly.entity_id
_entity_poly.type
_entity_poly.pdbx_seq_one_letter_code
_entity_poly.pdbx_strand_id
1 'polypeptide(L)'
;MEDEKNDPSEKDNILINLDDYQAVRNFSNEDAGKLFHTICRYSLGEEIGDLEGKIQVAFNFFKNRLDKYRKKWEKTRKARIESGKLGGLAKQANA
;
A
#
# COMPACT_ATOMS: atom_id res chain seq x y z
N MET A 1 -17.42 -3.91 18.20
CA MET A 1 -16.61 -3.23 17.18
C MET A 1 -16.55 -4.22 16.04
N GLU A 2 -17.41 -3.99 15.06
CA GLU A 2 -17.62 -4.92 13.95
C GLU A 2 -16.31 -5.10 13.21
N ASP A 3 -15.96 -6.36 12.96
CA ASP A 3 -14.94 -6.74 12.00
C ASP A 3 -15.35 -6.16 10.63
N GLU A 4 -14.92 -4.94 10.32
CA GLU A 4 -14.71 -4.51 8.94
C GLU A 4 -13.68 -5.50 8.39
N LYS A 5 -14.18 -6.63 7.89
CA LYS A 5 -13.42 -7.57 7.09
C LYS A 5 -12.87 -6.75 5.94
N ASN A 6 -11.62 -6.33 6.05
CA ASN A 6 -10.78 -6.03 4.90
C ASN A 6 -11.07 -7.12 3.88
N ASP A 7 -11.56 -6.75 2.70
CA ASP A 7 -11.78 -7.68 1.61
C ASP A 7 -10.50 -8.54 1.52
N PRO A 8 -10.57 -9.88 1.69
CA PRO A 8 -9.38 -10.74 1.72
C PRO A 8 -8.57 -10.67 0.41
N SER A 9 -9.13 -10.02 -0.61
CA SER A 9 -8.47 -9.75 -1.87
C SER A 9 -7.83 -8.37 -1.98
N GLU A 10 -7.88 -7.53 -0.93
CA GLU A 10 -7.09 -6.31 -0.80
C GLU A 10 -5.62 -6.59 -0.44
N LYS A 11 -4.74 -5.63 -0.76
CA LYS A 11 -3.32 -5.77 -0.45
C LYS A 11 -3.08 -5.47 1.03
N ASP A 12 -2.72 -6.53 1.76
CA ASP A 12 -2.49 -6.55 3.21
C ASP A 12 -1.09 -6.08 3.65
N ASN A 13 -0.20 -5.84 2.69
CA ASN A 13 1.20 -5.54 2.97
C ASN A 13 1.70 -4.25 2.31
N ILE A 14 2.67 -3.62 2.98
CA ILE A 14 3.49 -2.53 2.44
C ILE A 14 4.90 -3.02 2.16
N LEU A 15 5.56 -2.38 1.18
CA LEU A 15 6.97 -2.60 0.89
C LEU A 15 7.70 -1.28 1.09
N ILE A 16 8.74 -1.31 1.93
CA ILE A 16 9.66 -0.21 2.15
C ILE A 16 11.02 -0.63 1.59
N ASN A 17 11.56 0.18 0.68
CA ASN A 17 12.86 -0.09 0.07
C ASN A 17 13.99 0.55 0.90
N LEU A 18 15.21 0.05 0.71
CA LEU A 18 16.41 0.60 1.35
C LEU A 18 16.64 2.08 0.97
N ASP A 19 16.33 2.47 -0.27
CA ASP A 19 16.42 3.87 -0.72
C ASP A 19 15.44 4.77 0.05
N ASP A 20 14.30 4.22 0.47
CA ASP A 20 13.32 4.94 1.27
C ASP A 20 13.88 5.21 2.67
N TYR A 21 14.56 4.21 3.25
CA TYR A 21 15.26 4.36 4.52
C TYR A 21 16.42 5.35 4.41
N GLN A 22 17.21 5.32 3.34
CA GLN A 22 18.32 6.27 3.14
C GLN A 22 17.87 7.73 3.22
N ALA A 23 16.68 8.04 2.69
CA ALA A 23 16.11 9.39 2.71
C ALA A 23 15.78 9.89 4.13
N VAL A 24 15.52 8.98 5.07
CA VAL A 24 15.11 9.31 6.45
C VAL A 24 16.08 8.78 7.51
N ARG A 25 17.23 8.26 7.12
CA ARG A 25 18.20 7.59 8.01
C ARG A 25 18.72 8.47 9.15
N ASN A 26 18.65 9.80 8.98
CA ASN A 26 19.12 10.78 9.95
C ASN A 26 17.99 11.22 10.91
N PHE A 27 16.80 10.63 10.82
CA PHE A 27 15.71 10.93 11.74
C PHE A 27 16.06 10.47 13.15
N SER A 28 15.61 11.25 14.14
CA SER A 28 15.58 10.77 15.53
C SER A 28 14.62 9.58 15.64
N ASN A 29 14.77 8.77 16.70
CA ASN A 29 13.84 7.66 16.94
C ASN A 29 12.38 8.14 17.07
N GLU A 30 12.18 9.33 17.66
CA GLU A 30 10.85 9.93 17.76
C GLU A 30 10.26 10.26 16.38
N ASP A 31 11.06 10.89 15.52
CA ASP A 31 10.63 11.25 14.17
C ASP A 31 10.39 10.03 13.29
N ALA A 32 11.27 9.02 13.40
CA ALA A 32 11.11 7.75 12.72
C ALA A 32 9.82 7.04 13.17
N GLY A 33 9.51 7.08 14.48
CA GLY A 33 8.26 6.58 15.03
C GLY A 33 7.03 7.31 14.48
N LYS A 34 7.03 8.65 14.50
CA LYS A 34 5.96 9.48 13.92
C LYS A 34 5.73 9.16 12.45
N LEU A 35 6.79 9.06 11.66
CA LEU A 35 6.72 8.72 10.24
C LEU A 35 6.19 7.29 10.03
N PHE A 36 6.68 6.30 10.78
CA PHE A 36 6.25 4.92 10.68
C PHE A 36 4.75 4.78 10.97
N HIS A 37 4.26 5.36 12.07
CA HIS A 37 2.84 5.37 12.39
C HIS A 37 2.01 6.02 11.28
N THR A 38 2.48 7.15 10.75
CA THR A 38 1.80 7.84 9.63
C THR A 38 1.68 6.95 8.39
N ILE A 39 2.75 6.23 8.02
CA ILE A 39 2.75 5.29 6.88
C ILE A 39 1.75 4.16 7.10
N CYS A 40 1.71 3.58 8.31
CA CYS A 40 0.78 2.51 8.65
C CYS A 40 -0.67 2.99 8.60
N ARG A 41 -0.99 4.10 9.26
CA ARG A 41 -2.34 4.70 9.23
C ARG A 41 -2.82 4.96 7.81
N TYR A 42 -1.97 5.59 6.99
CA TYR A 42 -2.28 5.80 5.58
C TYR A 42 -2.61 4.50 4.84
N SER A 43 -1.82 3.45 5.08
CA SER A 43 -1.94 2.18 4.37
C SER A 43 -3.19 1.39 4.78
N LEU A 44 -3.62 1.59 6.04
CA LEU A 44 -4.86 1.07 6.61
C LEU A 44 -6.09 1.90 6.22
N GLY A 45 -5.92 3.05 5.55
CA GLY A 45 -7.03 3.95 5.23
C GLY A 45 -7.54 4.78 6.42
N GLU A 46 -6.77 4.81 7.50
CA GLU A 46 -7.09 5.59 8.71
C GLU A 46 -6.81 7.08 8.50
N GLU A 47 -7.47 7.91 9.30
CA GLU A 47 -7.25 9.36 9.30
C GLU A 47 -5.83 9.71 9.80
N ILE A 48 -5.16 10.57 9.04
CA ILE A 48 -3.87 11.13 9.40
C ILE A 48 -4.12 12.53 9.95
N GLY A 49 -3.89 12.71 11.25
CA GLY A 49 -3.96 14.03 11.88
C GLY A 49 -2.83 14.96 11.44
N ASP A 50 -2.70 16.10 12.11
CA ASP A 50 -1.66 17.08 11.78
C ASP A 50 -0.24 16.50 11.93
N LEU A 51 0.57 16.73 10.90
CA LEU A 51 1.96 16.30 10.84
C LEU A 51 2.88 17.50 10.96
N GLU A 52 3.97 17.34 11.71
CA GLU A 52 5.08 18.28 11.66
C GLU A 52 5.64 18.37 10.23
N GLY A 53 6.03 19.56 9.78
CA GLY A 53 6.42 19.80 8.39
C GLY A 53 7.50 18.84 7.86
N LYS A 54 8.50 18.48 8.68
CA LYS A 54 9.52 17.49 8.31
C LYS A 54 8.95 16.08 8.09
N ILE A 55 7.98 15.67 8.92
CA ILE A 55 7.31 14.37 8.82
C ILE A 55 6.40 14.35 7.60
N GLN A 56 5.67 15.44 7.34
CA GLN A 56 4.82 15.57 6.17
C GLN A 56 5.61 15.46 4.86
N VAL A 57 6.75 16.16 4.76
CA VAL A 57 7.63 16.09 3.59
C VAL A 57 8.16 14.67 3.39
N ALA A 58 8.69 14.04 4.45
CA ALA A 58 9.14 12.66 4.38
C ALA A 58 8.01 11.71 3.95
N PHE A 59 6.85 11.79 4.61
CA PHE A 59 5.68 10.98 4.32
C PHE A 59 5.23 11.11 2.85
N ASN A 60 5.23 12.31 2.27
CA ASN A 60 4.87 12.50 0.86
C ASN A 60 5.74 11.68 -0.10
N PHE A 61 7.03 11.47 0.19
CA PHE A 61 7.88 10.58 -0.60
C PHE A 61 7.43 9.11 -0.52
N PHE A 62 7.06 8.64 0.68
CA PHE A 62 6.53 7.29 0.87
C PHE A 62 5.16 7.14 0.20
N LYS A 63 4.24 8.08 0.42
CA LYS A 63 2.90 8.10 -0.14
C LYS A 63 2.91 7.91 -1.66
N ASN A 64 3.71 8.71 -2.36
CA ASN A 64 3.82 8.63 -3.83
C ASN A 64 4.26 7.23 -4.32
N ARG A 65 5.16 6.56 -3.59
CA ARG A 65 5.59 5.19 -3.91
C ARG A 65 4.51 4.16 -3.59
N LEU A 66 3.90 4.25 -2.41
CA LEU A 66 2.82 3.37 -1.98
C LEU A 66 1.64 3.41 -2.96
N ASP A 67 1.22 4.59 -3.38
CA ASP A 67 0.14 4.79 -4.36
C ASP A 67 0.50 4.16 -5.71
N LYS A 68 1.73 4.36 -6.18
CA LYS A 68 2.24 3.75 -7.41
C LYS A 68 2.22 2.22 -7.33
N TYR A 69 2.63 1.66 -6.20
CA TYR A 69 2.63 0.21 -6.00
C TYR A 69 1.22 -0.37 -5.87
N ARG A 70 0.31 0.31 -5.16
CA ARG A 70 -1.08 -0.10 -5.05
C ARG A 70 -1.75 -0.08 -6.43
N LYS A 71 -1.56 0.98 -7.23
CA LYS A 71 -2.05 1.06 -8.61
C LYS A 71 -1.49 -0.04 -9.51
N LYS A 72 -0.19 -0.35 -9.41
CA LYS A 72 0.44 -1.43 -10.20
C LYS A 72 -0.14 -2.79 -9.81
N TRP A 73 -0.24 -3.06 -8.52
CA TRP A 73 -0.79 -4.32 -8.01
C TRP A 73 -2.25 -4.50 -8.42
N GLU A 74 -3.08 -3.46 -8.28
CA GLU A 74 -4.49 -3.47 -8.72
C GLU A 74 -4.63 -3.78 -10.21
N LYS A 75 -3.79 -3.17 -11.06
CA LYS A 75 -3.76 -3.47 -12.50
C LYS A 75 -3.45 -4.94 -12.76
N THR A 76 -2.45 -5.49 -12.08
CA THR A 76 -2.07 -6.91 -12.23
C THR A 76 -3.16 -7.84 -11.70
N ARG A 77 -3.79 -7.52 -10.57
CA ARG A 77 -4.91 -8.29 -10.00
C ARG A 77 -6.07 -8.38 -10.99
N LYS A 78 -6.53 -7.25 -11.53
CA LYS A 78 -7.61 -7.22 -12.52
C LYS A 78 -7.28 -8.02 -13.78
N ALA A 79 -6.06 -7.87 -14.32
CA ALA A 79 -5.63 -8.63 -15.49
C ALA A 79 -5.66 -10.14 -15.25
N ARG A 80 -5.22 -10.61 -14.07
CA ARG A 80 -5.24 -12.03 -13.71
C ARG A 80 -6.66 -12.57 -13.54
N ILE A 81 -7.57 -11.79 -12.96
CA ILE A 81 -8.98 -12.15 -12.82
C ILE A 81 -9.61 -12.36 -14.21
N GLU A 82 -9.41 -11.41 -15.12
CA GLU A 82 -9.94 -11.51 -16.50
C GLU A 82 -9.33 -12.70 -17.27
N SER A 83 -8.02 -12.91 -17.19
CA SER A 83 -7.39 -14.08 -17.82
C SER A 83 -7.91 -15.40 -17.24
N GLY A 84 -8.14 -15.47 -15.93
CA GLY A 84 -8.73 -16.63 -15.27
C GLY A 84 -10.15 -16.92 -15.74
N LYS A 85 -10.98 -15.88 -15.86
CA LYS A 85 -12.35 -15.97 -16.40
C LYS A 85 -12.36 -16.50 -17.84
N LEU A 86 -11.53 -15.91 -18.71
CA LEU A 86 -11.41 -16.33 -20.11
C LEU A 86 -10.93 -17.78 -20.24
N GLY A 87 -9.94 -18.19 -19.44
CA GLY A 87 -9.44 -19.56 -19.40
C GLY A 87 -10.50 -20.57 -18.94
N GLY A 88 -11.34 -20.20 -17.96
CA GLY A 88 -12.47 -21.02 -17.51
C GLY A 88 -13.52 -21.23 -18.61
N LEU A 89 -13.90 -20.16 -19.31
CA LEU A 89 -14.84 -20.23 -20.43
C LEU A 89 -14.31 -21.09 -21.59
N ALA A 90 -13.03 -20.95 -21.94
CA ALA A 90 -12.40 -21.75 -22.98
C ALA A 90 -12.38 -23.25 -22.65
N LYS A 91 -12.21 -23.62 -21.37
CA LYS A 91 -12.31 -25.02 -20.93
C LYS A 91 -13.73 -25.57 -21.07
N GLN A 92 -14.75 -24.78 -20.74
CA GLN A 92 -16.15 -25.20 -20.87
C GLN A 92 -16.58 -25.35 -22.33
N ALA A 93 -16.10 -24.48 -23.22
CA ALA A 93 -16.43 -24.56 -24.65
C ALA A 93 -15.78 -25.74 -25.38
N ASN A 94 -14.69 -26.28 -24.83
CA ASN A 94 -13.94 -27.42 -25.37
C ASN A 94 -14.23 -28.75 -24.64
N ALA A 95 -15.19 -28.76 -23.70
CA ALA A 95 -15.64 -29.94 -22.96
C ALA A 95 -16.92 -30.50 -23.59
#